data_AF-A0A271J8W1-F1
#
_entry.id   AF-A0A271J8W1-F1
#
_cell.length_a   1.000
_cell.length_b   1.000
_cell.length_c   1.000
_cell.angle_alpha   90.00
_cell.angle_beta   90.00
_cell.angle_gamma   90.00
#
_symmetry.space_group_name_H-M   'P 1'
#
loop_
_entity.id
_entity.type
_entity.pdbx_description
1 polymer ?
#
loop_
_entity_poly.entity_id
_entity_poly.type
_entity_poly.pdbx_seq_one_letter_code
_entity_poly.pdbx_strand_id
1 'polypeptide(L)'
;MTPSGLPLYNPEADLSLFSNPAFRPTGLQRLGLVGVAVGVAACVVALASGLGAAHPLAFGVTALLGLGGGGVLYALGGLAHPAGVRTEGTMVSSNEARGAVGWAIGLALTGLYVVLYFWPAGLAGLIPLADPLSRLLRDQPATLDNGGQWFLYTTLYTLAVAVMGVRALVRYRHSRYHQLRTLSVVFFQTVIAFALPFFLVAIQQPELYLHYTWPLDYDLFFPWKIAELRAEGTLGVAMLIWGVVMIAVVTPVLTFFFGKRWYCSWVCGCGGLAETAGDPYRHLADTSTAAWKVERWMVHGILAVITAATVLLGVAAVAEVGWLDAVAGTVGWIYGLLIGSIFAGVVGVGFYPIFGTRMWCRFGCPMAAILGLQQRFFSRFRITTNGGQCISCGQCSAYCEMGIDVKAYAQRGQNIVRASCVGCGICATVCPRGVLRLENGADTSGASRAGVPVNNLILDLDILPDA
;
A
#
# COMPACT_ATOMS: atom_id res chain seq x y z
N MET A 1 -33.53 -21.44 -20.75
CA MET A 1 -32.25 -20.73 -20.94
C MET A 1 -31.52 -20.74 -19.61
N THR A 2 -30.52 -21.61 -19.47
CA THR A 2 -29.69 -21.70 -18.26
C THR A 2 -28.79 -20.46 -18.15
N PRO A 3 -28.64 -19.80 -16.97
CA PRO A 3 -27.91 -18.54 -16.85
C PRO A 3 -26.38 -18.67 -16.82
N SER A 4 -25.81 -19.85 -17.05
CA SER A 4 -24.39 -20.13 -16.86
C SER A 4 -23.73 -20.63 -18.15
N GLY A 5 -23.59 -19.72 -19.12
CA GLY A 5 -22.79 -19.92 -20.34
C GLY A 5 -21.32 -19.52 -20.18
N LEU A 6 -20.79 -19.50 -18.96
CA LEU A 6 -19.36 -19.33 -18.74
C LEU A 6 -18.69 -20.69 -18.87
N PRO A 7 -17.85 -20.94 -19.89
CA PRO A 7 -17.02 -22.14 -19.89
C PRO A 7 -16.12 -22.09 -18.66
N LEU A 8 -16.27 -23.07 -17.76
CA LEU A 8 -15.45 -23.24 -16.56
C LEU A 8 -13.96 -23.48 -16.88
N TYR A 9 -13.63 -23.66 -18.15
CA TYR A 9 -12.29 -23.78 -18.67
C TYR A 9 -12.30 -23.33 -20.13
N ASN A 10 -11.60 -22.24 -20.46
CA ASN A 10 -11.27 -21.93 -21.85
C ASN A 10 -9.98 -22.69 -22.21
N PRO A 11 -10.02 -23.73 -23.05
CA PRO A 11 -8.83 -24.46 -23.47
C PRO A 11 -7.87 -23.61 -24.32
N GLU A 12 -8.33 -22.47 -24.82
CA GLU A 12 -7.48 -21.44 -25.40
C GLU A 12 -6.94 -20.58 -24.26
N ALA A 13 -5.86 -21.04 -23.62
CA ALA A 13 -5.05 -20.22 -22.75
C ALA A 13 -4.38 -19.13 -23.60
N ASP A 14 -5.19 -18.11 -23.91
CA ASP A 14 -4.78 -16.98 -24.70
C ASP A 14 -3.76 -16.19 -23.87
N LEU A 15 -2.52 -16.16 -24.35
CA LEU A 15 -1.37 -15.42 -23.80
C LEU A 15 -1.61 -13.89 -23.78
N SER A 16 -2.81 -13.44 -24.15
CA SER A 16 -3.18 -12.05 -24.11
C SER A 16 -3.05 -11.51 -22.67
N LEU A 17 -2.36 -10.37 -22.57
CA LEU A 17 -1.97 -9.69 -21.32
C LEU A 17 -3.15 -9.39 -20.36
N PHE A 18 -4.39 -9.62 -20.81
CA PHE A 18 -5.64 -9.31 -20.12
C PHE A 18 -6.71 -10.40 -20.29
N SER A 19 -6.35 -11.67 -20.58
CA SER A 19 -7.33 -12.77 -20.63
C SER A 19 -7.88 -13.05 -19.23
N ASN A 20 -8.97 -12.35 -18.88
CA ASN A 20 -9.93 -12.86 -17.92
C ASN A 20 -11.03 -13.55 -18.73
N PRO A 21 -11.21 -14.87 -18.62
CA PRO A 21 -12.20 -15.61 -19.42
C PRO A 21 -13.64 -15.13 -19.18
N ALA A 22 -13.91 -14.43 -18.09
CA ALA A 22 -15.21 -13.84 -17.79
C ALA A 22 -15.43 -12.44 -18.39
N PHE A 23 -14.39 -11.79 -18.92
CA PHE A 23 -14.46 -10.37 -19.29
C PHE A 23 -13.85 -10.06 -20.65
N ARG A 24 -14.67 -9.58 -21.59
CA ARG A 24 -14.19 -9.01 -22.86
C ARG A 24 -14.14 -7.48 -22.77
N PRO A 25 -13.01 -6.84 -23.14
CA PRO A 25 -12.88 -5.40 -23.05
C PRO A 25 -13.77 -4.68 -24.07
N THR A 26 -14.46 -3.64 -23.62
CA THR A 26 -15.25 -2.73 -24.46
C THR A 26 -14.35 -1.94 -25.42
N GLY A 27 -14.93 -1.30 -26.44
CA GLY A 27 -14.17 -0.45 -27.37
C GLY A 27 -13.38 0.65 -26.64
N LEU A 28 -13.99 1.30 -25.65
CA LEU A 28 -13.33 2.31 -24.83
C LEU A 28 -12.15 1.73 -24.02
N GLN A 29 -12.30 0.52 -23.48
CA GLN A 29 -11.21 -0.16 -22.79
C GLN A 29 -10.07 -0.54 -23.72
N ARG A 30 -10.36 -0.99 -24.95
CA ARG A 30 -9.33 -1.28 -25.94
C ARG A 30 -8.54 -0.02 -26.31
N LEU A 31 -9.23 1.10 -26.54
CA LEU A 31 -8.57 2.39 -26.77
C LEU A 31 -7.70 2.81 -25.58
N GLY A 32 -8.21 2.63 -24.36
CA GLY A 32 -7.43 2.87 -23.14
C GLY A 32 -6.18 2.01 -23.05
N LEU A 33 -6.29 0.71 -23.34
CA LEU A 33 -5.15 -0.22 -23.38
C LEU A 33 -4.11 0.16 -24.45
N VAL A 34 -4.55 0.62 -25.62
CA VAL A 34 -3.66 1.15 -26.66
C VAL A 34 -2.91 2.38 -26.14
N GLY A 35 -3.60 3.31 -25.49
CA GLY A 35 -2.96 4.48 -24.85
C GLY A 35 -1.91 4.09 -23.82
N VAL A 36 -2.23 3.14 -22.93
CA VAL A 36 -1.27 2.61 -21.95
C VAL A 36 -0.08 1.94 -22.66
N ALA A 37 -0.31 1.14 -23.70
CA ALA A 37 0.75 0.49 -24.46
C ALA A 37 1.69 1.51 -25.13
N VAL A 38 1.15 2.61 -25.67
CA VAL A 38 1.95 3.72 -26.21
C VAL A 38 2.78 4.37 -25.10
N GLY A 39 2.21 4.60 -23.92
CA GLY A 39 2.94 5.14 -22.77
C GLY A 39 4.08 4.23 -22.30
N VAL A 40 3.82 2.93 -22.19
CA VAL A 40 4.84 1.91 -21.86
C VAL A 40 5.93 1.86 -22.93
N ALA A 41 5.55 1.87 -24.21
CA ALA A 41 6.50 1.88 -25.32
C ALA A 41 7.40 3.12 -25.29
N ALA A 42 6.86 4.30 -24.98
CA ALA A 42 7.66 5.51 -24.80
C ALA A 42 8.68 5.34 -23.67
N CYS A 43 8.29 4.79 -22.52
CA CYS A 43 9.21 4.49 -21.42
C CYS A 43 10.30 3.48 -21.83
N VAL A 44 9.93 2.39 -22.52
CA VAL A 44 10.88 1.36 -22.96
C VAL A 44 11.88 1.92 -23.97
N VAL A 45 11.41 2.67 -24.96
CA VAL A 45 12.29 3.32 -25.96
C VAL A 45 13.20 4.36 -25.30
N ALA A 46 12.68 5.14 -24.36
CA ALA A 46 13.49 6.09 -23.59
C ALA A 46 14.56 5.41 -22.74
N LEU A 47 14.26 4.25 -22.16
CA LEU A 47 15.22 3.47 -21.38
C LEU A 47 16.28 2.79 -22.26
N ALA A 48 15.86 2.27 -23.42
CA ALA A 48 16.72 1.50 -24.33
C ALA A 48 17.55 2.38 -25.30
N SER A 49 17.29 3.68 -25.38
CA SER A 49 17.94 4.58 -26.35
C SER A 49 18.19 5.98 -25.77
N GLY A 50 19.07 6.75 -26.42
CA GLY A 50 19.30 8.17 -26.05
C GLY A 50 18.16 9.13 -26.44
N LEU A 51 17.10 8.65 -27.11
CA LEU A 51 16.02 9.50 -27.63
C LEU A 51 15.20 10.16 -26.53
N GLY A 52 15.00 9.48 -25.39
CA GLY A 52 14.29 10.06 -24.24
C GLY A 52 15.01 11.28 -23.67
N ALA A 53 16.34 11.24 -23.62
CA ALA A 53 17.17 12.36 -23.19
C ALA A 53 17.26 13.49 -24.23
N ALA A 54 17.23 13.15 -25.52
CA ALA A 54 17.24 14.13 -26.61
C ALA A 54 15.89 14.89 -26.73
N HIS A 55 14.77 14.22 -26.45
CA HIS A 55 13.42 14.78 -26.57
C HIS A 55 12.56 14.57 -25.31
N PRO A 56 12.98 15.10 -24.16
CA PRO A 56 12.36 14.80 -22.85
C PRO A 56 10.90 15.22 -22.77
N LEU A 57 10.53 16.35 -23.39
CA LEU A 57 9.14 16.82 -23.39
C LEU A 57 8.22 15.90 -24.19
N ALA A 58 8.61 15.49 -25.40
CA ALA A 58 7.80 14.62 -26.24
C ALA A 58 7.60 13.24 -25.60
N PHE A 59 8.68 12.63 -25.10
CA PHE A 59 8.60 11.34 -24.42
C PHE A 59 7.88 11.44 -23.07
N GLY A 60 8.12 12.49 -22.29
CA GLY A 60 7.47 12.71 -21.00
C GLY A 60 5.95 12.89 -21.13
N VAL A 61 5.51 13.75 -22.05
CA VAL A 61 4.07 13.93 -22.33
C VAL A 61 3.44 12.65 -22.87
N THR A 62 4.10 11.96 -23.80
CA THR A 62 3.59 10.69 -24.36
C THR A 62 3.46 9.61 -23.28
N ALA A 63 4.47 9.47 -22.41
CA ALA A 63 4.44 8.52 -21.30
C ALA A 63 3.34 8.86 -20.29
N LEU A 64 3.27 10.10 -19.81
CA LEU A 64 2.29 10.52 -18.80
C LEU A 64 0.84 10.51 -19.32
N LEU A 65 0.59 10.98 -20.54
CA LEU A 65 -0.75 10.92 -21.15
C LEU A 65 -1.13 9.49 -21.55
N GLY A 66 -0.18 8.69 -22.04
CA GLY A 66 -0.42 7.30 -22.39
C GLY A 66 -0.80 6.47 -21.16
N LEU A 67 0.05 6.50 -20.12
CA LEU A 67 -0.19 5.78 -18.86
C LEU A 67 -1.38 6.35 -18.09
N GLY A 68 -1.46 7.67 -17.97
CA GLY A 68 -2.52 8.39 -17.24
C GLY A 68 -3.85 8.38 -17.98
N GLY A 69 -3.90 9.06 -19.13
CA GLY A 69 -5.10 9.19 -19.95
C GLY A 69 -5.59 7.84 -20.48
N GLY A 70 -4.71 6.99 -21.00
CA GLY A 70 -5.08 5.64 -21.41
C GLY A 70 -5.64 4.80 -20.26
N GLY A 71 -5.02 4.87 -19.09
CA GLY A 71 -5.50 4.20 -17.89
C GLY A 71 -6.86 4.71 -17.40
N VAL A 72 -7.10 6.03 -17.43
CA VAL A 72 -8.40 6.64 -17.11
C VAL A 72 -9.48 6.21 -18.10
N LEU A 73 -9.19 6.21 -19.41
CA LEU A 73 -10.12 5.73 -20.42
C LEU A 73 -10.48 4.25 -20.20
N TYR A 74 -9.49 3.41 -19.88
CA TYR A 74 -9.73 2.02 -19.51
C TYR A 74 -10.63 1.89 -18.27
N ALA A 75 -10.35 2.69 -17.23
CA ALA A 75 -11.15 2.71 -16.01
C ALA A 75 -12.61 3.12 -16.28
N LEU A 76 -12.83 4.18 -17.06
CA LEU A 76 -14.16 4.69 -17.42
C LEU A 76 -14.96 3.71 -18.27
N GLY A 77 -14.30 2.92 -19.13
CA GLY A 77 -14.95 1.82 -19.85
C GLY A 77 -15.57 0.77 -18.93
N GLY A 78 -15.15 0.71 -17.66
CA GLY A 78 -15.79 -0.11 -16.62
C GLY A 78 -17.23 0.31 -16.26
N LEU A 79 -17.66 1.52 -16.63
CA LEU A 79 -19.04 2.01 -16.41
C LEU A 79 -20.08 1.23 -17.21
N ALA A 80 -19.67 0.62 -18.32
CA ALA A 80 -20.54 -0.24 -19.14
C ALA A 80 -21.02 -1.51 -18.39
N HIS A 81 -20.38 -1.85 -17.27
CA HIS A 81 -20.72 -3.01 -16.46
C HIS A 81 -21.42 -2.60 -15.17
N PRO A 82 -22.30 -3.46 -14.60
CA PRO A 82 -22.95 -3.19 -13.32
C PRO A 82 -21.96 -2.85 -12.20
N ALA A 83 -22.38 -1.98 -11.28
CA ALA A 83 -21.62 -1.68 -10.08
C ALA A 83 -21.58 -2.90 -9.16
N GLY A 84 -20.45 -3.16 -8.50
CA GLY A 84 -20.35 -4.28 -7.57
C GLY A 84 -18.96 -4.87 -7.47
N VAL A 85 -18.78 -5.75 -6.49
CA VAL A 85 -17.54 -6.53 -6.37
C VAL A 85 -17.64 -7.74 -7.29
N ARG A 86 -17.05 -7.62 -8.47
CA ARG A 86 -16.97 -8.71 -9.45
C ARG A 86 -15.81 -9.62 -9.10
N THR A 87 -16.05 -10.93 -9.07
CA THR A 87 -15.07 -11.95 -8.68
C THR A 87 -14.86 -13.00 -9.79
N GLU A 88 -15.43 -12.74 -10.95
CA GLU A 88 -15.48 -13.69 -12.05
C GLU A 88 -14.09 -13.82 -12.69
N GLY A 89 -13.59 -15.06 -12.80
CA GLY A 89 -12.34 -15.37 -13.45
C GLY A 89 -11.05 -14.92 -12.74
N THR A 90 -11.14 -14.32 -11.54
CA THR A 90 -9.95 -13.81 -10.82
C THR A 90 -8.97 -14.92 -10.46
N MET A 91 -9.47 -16.11 -10.12
CA MET A 91 -8.66 -17.27 -9.71
C MET A 91 -8.02 -18.04 -10.88
N VAL A 92 -8.35 -17.68 -12.13
CA VAL A 92 -7.87 -18.37 -13.34
C VAL A 92 -7.20 -17.42 -14.33
N SER A 93 -7.22 -16.11 -14.07
CA SER A 93 -6.62 -15.11 -14.94
C SER A 93 -5.09 -15.19 -14.92
N SER A 94 -4.45 -15.14 -16.09
CA SER A 94 -2.99 -15.11 -16.20
C SER A 94 -2.36 -13.89 -15.49
N ASN A 95 -3.11 -12.79 -15.41
CA ASN A 95 -2.67 -11.57 -14.72
C ASN A 95 -2.90 -11.68 -13.21
N GLU A 96 -4.09 -12.10 -12.77
CA GLU A 96 -4.50 -11.98 -11.36
C GLU A 96 -4.19 -13.23 -10.50
N ALA A 97 -4.06 -14.42 -11.11
CA ALA A 97 -3.93 -15.71 -10.40
C ALA A 97 -2.50 -16.31 -10.44
N ARG A 98 -1.45 -15.50 -10.29
CA ARG A 98 -0.04 -15.96 -10.39
C ARG A 98 0.32 -16.62 -11.73
N GLY A 99 -0.37 -16.25 -12.81
CA GLY A 99 -0.01 -16.69 -14.16
C GLY A 99 1.21 -15.95 -14.72
N ALA A 100 1.57 -16.25 -15.98
CA ALA A 100 2.77 -15.71 -16.62
C ALA A 100 2.79 -14.17 -16.63
N VAL A 101 1.64 -13.53 -16.86
CA VAL A 101 1.52 -12.06 -16.87
C VAL A 101 1.72 -11.49 -15.46
N GLY A 102 1.11 -12.12 -14.45
CA GLY A 102 1.30 -11.72 -13.05
C GLY A 102 2.78 -11.81 -12.63
N TRP A 103 3.47 -12.89 -12.99
CA TRP A 103 4.91 -13.05 -12.75
C TRP A 103 5.75 -12.01 -13.50
N ALA A 104 5.44 -11.74 -14.77
CA ALA A 104 6.15 -10.73 -15.55
C ALA A 104 6.01 -9.33 -14.92
N ILE A 105 4.81 -8.97 -14.46
CA ILE A 105 4.57 -7.71 -13.73
C ILE A 105 5.34 -7.69 -12.41
N GLY A 106 5.30 -8.79 -11.64
CA GLY A 106 6.02 -8.90 -10.38
C GLY A 106 7.53 -8.75 -10.56
N LEU A 107 8.10 -9.39 -11.57
CA LEU A 107 9.52 -9.26 -11.93
C LEU A 107 9.87 -7.86 -12.42
N ALA A 108 9.02 -7.23 -13.24
CA ALA A 108 9.23 -5.88 -13.73
C ALA A 108 9.21 -4.84 -12.58
N LEU A 109 8.23 -4.94 -11.67
CA LEU A 109 8.15 -4.08 -10.49
C LEU A 109 9.35 -4.31 -9.55
N THR A 110 9.68 -5.57 -9.25
CA THR A 110 10.83 -5.93 -8.42
C THR A 110 12.13 -5.39 -9.03
N GLY A 111 12.34 -5.61 -10.33
CA GLY A 111 13.49 -5.12 -11.08
C GLY A 111 13.58 -3.60 -11.07
N LEU A 112 12.46 -2.90 -11.26
CA LEU A 112 12.41 -1.43 -11.16
C LEU A 112 12.92 -0.94 -9.80
N TYR A 113 12.48 -1.53 -8.70
CA TYR A 113 12.95 -1.15 -7.37
C TYR A 113 14.42 -1.53 -7.12
N VAL A 114 14.88 -2.67 -7.63
CA VAL A 114 16.29 -3.05 -7.55
C VAL A 114 17.16 -2.02 -8.26
N VAL A 115 16.79 -1.62 -9.47
CA VAL A 115 17.52 -0.57 -10.22
C VAL A 115 17.40 0.77 -9.47
N LEU A 116 16.22 1.14 -8.98
CA LEU A 116 15.98 2.40 -8.27
C LEU A 116 16.91 2.57 -7.05
N TYR A 117 17.06 1.52 -6.23
CA TYR A 117 17.85 1.59 -5.00
C TYR A 117 19.34 1.28 -5.19
N PHE A 118 19.68 0.31 -6.04
CA PHE A 118 21.05 -0.22 -6.13
C PHE A 118 21.81 0.20 -7.38
N TRP A 119 21.11 0.61 -8.45
CA TRP A 119 21.75 1.03 -9.69
C TRP A 119 20.96 2.13 -10.41
N PRO A 120 20.77 3.31 -9.78
CA PRO A 120 19.89 4.35 -10.31
C PRO A 120 20.38 4.94 -11.64
N ALA A 121 21.68 4.80 -11.96
CA ALA A 121 22.23 5.13 -13.27
C ALA A 121 21.57 4.33 -14.42
N GLY A 122 21.05 3.13 -14.14
CA GLY A 122 20.26 2.36 -15.09
C GLY A 122 18.96 3.05 -15.53
N LEU A 123 18.48 4.05 -14.77
CA LEU A 123 17.29 4.85 -15.11
C LEU A 123 17.64 6.15 -15.84
N ALA A 124 18.88 6.37 -16.26
CA ALA A 124 19.32 7.62 -16.90
C ALA A 124 18.51 7.98 -18.17
N GLY A 125 17.99 6.98 -18.90
CA GLY A 125 17.10 7.23 -20.04
C GLY A 125 15.66 7.60 -19.65
N LEU A 126 15.21 7.22 -18.45
CA LEU A 126 13.84 7.40 -17.98
C LEU A 126 13.66 8.66 -17.10
N ILE A 127 14.69 9.04 -16.34
CA ILE A 127 14.70 10.25 -15.50
C ILE A 127 14.36 11.53 -16.31
N PRO A 128 14.91 11.76 -17.52
CA PRO A 128 14.60 12.94 -18.32
C PRO A 128 13.13 13.10 -18.71
N LEU A 129 12.33 12.01 -18.75
CA LEU A 129 10.90 12.09 -19.06
C LEU A 129 10.13 12.87 -17.98
N ALA A 130 10.64 12.87 -16.75
CA ALA A 130 10.06 13.62 -15.65
C ALA A 130 10.54 15.09 -15.61
N ASP A 131 11.53 15.48 -16.43
CA ASP A 131 12.13 16.82 -16.41
C ASP A 131 11.11 17.96 -16.61
N PRO A 132 10.16 17.90 -17.58
CA PRO A 132 9.17 18.97 -17.75
C PRO A 132 8.29 19.17 -16.52
N LEU A 133 7.88 18.07 -15.88
CA LEU A 133 7.05 18.11 -14.68
C LEU A 133 7.88 18.54 -13.45
N SER A 134 9.14 18.11 -13.38
CA SER A 134 10.08 18.51 -12.33
C SER A 134 10.31 20.00 -12.32
N ARG A 135 10.56 20.61 -13.48
CA ARG A 135 10.72 22.06 -13.60
C ARG A 135 9.46 22.81 -13.19
N LEU A 136 8.29 22.27 -13.51
CA LEU A 136 7.01 22.86 -13.11
C LEU A 136 6.77 22.80 -11.60
N LEU A 137 7.12 21.70 -10.94
CA LEU A 137 6.78 21.47 -9.52
C LEU A 137 7.89 21.84 -8.54
N ARG A 138 9.17 21.70 -8.93
CA ARG A 138 10.34 21.85 -8.06
C ARG A 138 11.24 23.02 -8.44
N ASP A 139 10.98 23.70 -9.56
CA ASP A 139 11.86 24.72 -10.17
C ASP A 139 13.31 24.23 -10.41
N GLN A 140 13.48 22.94 -10.69
CA GLN A 140 14.78 22.33 -10.99
C GLN A 140 14.63 21.15 -11.96
N PRO A 141 15.68 20.81 -12.72
CA PRO A 141 15.62 19.67 -13.63
C PRO A 141 15.53 18.33 -12.88
N ALA A 142 15.14 17.25 -13.55
CA ALA A 142 15.24 15.90 -12.99
C ALA A 142 16.61 15.30 -13.36
N THR A 143 17.54 15.25 -12.40
CA THR A 143 18.87 14.62 -12.57
C THR A 143 19.15 13.65 -11.43
N LEU A 144 20.12 12.75 -11.59
CA LEU A 144 20.48 11.82 -10.53
C LEU A 144 21.01 12.55 -9.27
N ASP A 145 21.70 13.67 -9.47
CA ASP A 145 22.34 14.46 -8.42
C ASP A 145 21.33 15.16 -7.49
N ASN A 146 20.14 15.50 -8.00
CA ASN A 146 19.08 16.14 -7.23
C ASN A 146 17.88 15.22 -6.96
N GLY A 147 18.13 13.91 -6.91
CA GLY A 147 17.10 12.92 -6.55
C GLY A 147 16.03 12.72 -7.61
N GLY A 148 16.31 12.98 -8.89
CA GLY A 148 15.39 12.82 -10.01
C GLY A 148 14.79 11.41 -10.13
N GLN A 149 15.51 10.38 -9.68
CA GLN A 149 15.00 9.01 -9.57
C GLN A 149 13.82 8.90 -8.58
N TRP A 150 13.89 9.60 -7.44
CA TRP A 150 12.81 9.64 -6.46
C TRP A 150 11.63 10.47 -6.95
N PHE A 151 11.89 11.55 -7.67
CA PHE A 151 10.85 12.33 -8.33
C PHE A 151 10.10 11.52 -9.39
N LEU A 152 10.83 10.82 -10.26
CA LEU A 152 10.27 9.91 -11.26
C LEU A 152 9.42 8.82 -10.59
N TYR A 153 9.99 8.14 -9.59
CA TYR A 153 9.30 7.11 -8.82
C TYR A 153 7.99 7.65 -8.22
N THR A 154 8.03 8.77 -7.51
CA THR A 154 6.87 9.35 -6.84
C THR A 154 5.82 9.84 -7.86
N THR A 155 6.25 10.31 -9.02
CA THR A 155 5.36 10.65 -10.14
C THR A 155 4.61 9.42 -10.66
N LEU A 156 5.33 8.33 -10.96
CA LEU A 156 4.72 7.08 -11.43
C LEU A 156 3.82 6.44 -10.37
N TYR A 157 4.23 6.50 -9.10
CA TYR A 157 3.45 6.02 -7.97
C TYR A 157 2.13 6.80 -7.84
N THR A 158 2.20 8.13 -7.88
CA THR A 158 1.04 9.01 -7.78
C THR A 158 0.10 8.84 -8.98
N LEU A 159 0.66 8.67 -10.18
CA LEU A 159 -0.10 8.34 -11.38
C LEU A 159 -0.84 7.01 -11.23
N ALA A 160 -0.17 5.97 -10.73
CA ALA A 160 -0.77 4.66 -10.50
C ALA A 160 -1.93 4.74 -9.49
N VAL A 161 -1.74 5.42 -8.36
CA VAL A 161 -2.79 5.61 -7.35
C VAL A 161 -3.97 6.42 -7.90
N ALA A 162 -3.72 7.49 -8.66
CA ALA A 162 -4.78 8.32 -9.23
C ALA A 162 -5.59 7.55 -10.30
N VAL A 163 -4.91 6.94 -11.27
CA VAL A 163 -5.54 6.17 -12.37
C VAL A 163 -6.32 4.98 -11.83
N MET A 164 -5.69 4.18 -10.96
CA MET A 164 -6.33 3.02 -10.35
C MET A 164 -7.37 3.43 -9.31
N GLY A 165 -7.26 4.64 -8.75
CA GLY A 165 -8.29 5.32 -7.97
C GLY A 165 -9.56 5.55 -8.79
N VAL A 166 -9.45 6.06 -10.02
CA VAL A 166 -10.60 6.19 -10.94
C VAL A 166 -11.24 4.82 -11.21
N ARG A 167 -10.43 3.77 -11.46
CA ARG A 167 -10.94 2.39 -11.62
C ARG A 167 -11.68 1.92 -10.37
N ALA A 168 -11.14 2.18 -9.18
CA ALA A 168 -11.78 1.83 -7.92
C ALA A 168 -13.11 2.59 -7.71
N LEU A 169 -13.17 3.89 -8.05
CA LEU A 169 -14.40 4.69 -7.99
C LEU A 169 -15.49 4.14 -8.92
N VAL A 170 -15.12 3.76 -10.15
CA VAL A 170 -16.05 3.15 -11.12
C VAL A 170 -16.57 1.80 -10.62
N ARG A 171 -15.70 0.95 -10.06
CA ARG A 171 -16.03 -0.40 -9.57
C ARG A 171 -16.92 -0.35 -8.32
N TYR A 172 -16.51 0.45 -7.33
CA TYR A 172 -17.15 0.54 -6.01
C TYR A 172 -18.20 1.63 -5.92
N ARG A 173 -18.74 2.11 -7.05
CA ARG A 173 -19.73 3.20 -7.10
C ARG A 173 -21.04 2.96 -6.34
N HIS A 174 -21.31 1.72 -5.97
CA HIS A 174 -22.46 1.33 -5.15
C HIS A 174 -22.25 1.63 -3.65
N SER A 175 -21.01 1.84 -3.19
CA SER A 175 -20.66 2.04 -1.79
C SER A 175 -20.04 3.41 -1.56
N ARG A 176 -20.81 4.31 -0.92
CA ARG A 176 -20.33 5.65 -0.52
C ARG A 176 -19.08 5.58 0.36
N TYR A 177 -18.99 4.57 1.22
CA TYR A 177 -17.82 4.35 2.08
C TYR A 177 -16.54 4.15 1.25
N HIS A 178 -16.59 3.27 0.25
CA HIS A 178 -15.43 3.02 -0.60
C HIS A 178 -15.12 4.20 -1.52
N GLN A 179 -16.13 4.93 -2.01
CA GLN A 179 -15.91 6.16 -2.78
C GLN A 179 -15.15 7.22 -1.97
N LEU A 180 -15.64 7.56 -0.77
CA LEU A 180 -15.00 8.55 0.09
C LEU A 180 -13.59 8.14 0.51
N ARG A 181 -13.41 6.86 0.83
CA ARG A 181 -12.11 6.31 1.16
C ARG A 181 -11.12 6.38 -0.01
N THR A 182 -11.55 6.01 -1.21
CA THR A 182 -10.72 6.10 -2.43
C THR A 182 -10.36 7.56 -2.73
N LEU A 183 -11.31 8.49 -2.61
CA LEU A 183 -11.02 9.93 -2.76
C LEU A 183 -10.01 10.41 -1.71
N SER A 184 -10.13 9.96 -0.47
CA SER A 184 -9.18 10.27 0.61
C SER A 184 -7.77 9.82 0.25
N VAL A 185 -7.56 8.54 -0.07
CA VAL A 185 -6.20 8.05 -0.37
C VAL A 185 -5.60 8.68 -1.63
N VAL A 186 -6.43 8.97 -2.65
CA VAL A 186 -5.96 9.69 -3.83
C VAL A 186 -5.55 11.11 -3.45
N PHE A 187 -6.36 11.82 -2.65
CA PHE A 187 -6.04 13.17 -2.16
C PHE A 187 -4.75 13.20 -1.34
N PHE A 188 -4.60 12.31 -0.35
CA PHE A 188 -3.39 12.27 0.46
C PHE A 188 -2.15 11.96 -0.39
N GLN A 189 -2.26 11.06 -1.37
CA GLN A 189 -1.16 10.76 -2.26
C GLN A 189 -0.81 11.94 -3.19
N THR A 190 -1.79 12.53 -3.87
CA THR A 190 -1.53 13.59 -4.87
C THR A 190 -1.19 14.93 -4.23
N VAL A 191 -1.90 15.33 -3.17
CA VAL A 191 -1.76 16.65 -2.56
C VAL A 191 -0.70 16.64 -1.47
N ILE A 192 -0.82 15.72 -0.51
CA ILE A 192 0.02 15.75 0.70
C ILE A 192 1.37 15.04 0.50
N ALA A 193 1.40 13.93 -0.25
CA ALA A 193 2.62 13.14 -0.45
C ALA A 193 3.41 13.51 -1.70
N PHE A 194 2.79 14.13 -2.70
CA PHE A 194 3.41 14.47 -3.98
C PHE A 194 3.51 15.98 -4.21
N ALA A 195 2.39 16.70 -4.28
CA ALA A 195 2.41 18.11 -4.63
C ALA A 195 3.07 18.98 -3.55
N LEU A 196 2.70 18.79 -2.27
CA LEU A 196 3.20 19.62 -1.17
C LEU A 196 4.73 19.55 -0.98
N PRO A 197 5.38 18.37 -0.86
CA PRO A 197 6.82 18.31 -0.68
C PRO A 197 7.58 18.96 -1.84
N PHE A 198 7.17 18.71 -3.08
CA PHE A 198 7.83 19.27 -4.25
C PHE A 198 7.58 20.78 -4.43
N PHE A 199 6.39 21.25 -4.06
CA PHE A 199 6.12 22.69 -4.00
C PHE A 199 7.00 23.40 -2.96
N LEU A 200 7.25 22.77 -1.81
CA LEU A 200 8.17 23.32 -0.80
C LEU A 200 9.59 23.44 -1.34
N VAL A 201 10.06 22.46 -2.12
CA VAL A 201 11.36 22.53 -2.81
C VAL A 201 11.42 23.71 -3.78
N ALA A 202 10.34 23.98 -4.53
CA ALA A 202 10.31 25.13 -5.44
C ALA A 202 10.45 26.48 -4.73
N ILE A 203 10.01 26.58 -3.48
CA ILE A 203 10.19 27.79 -2.65
C ILE A 203 11.44 27.72 -1.74
N GLN A 204 12.37 26.81 -2.05
CA GLN A 204 13.63 26.62 -1.33
C GLN A 204 13.45 26.26 0.15
N GLN A 205 12.38 25.51 0.46
CA GLN A 205 12.09 24.96 1.78
C GLN A 205 12.32 23.44 1.78
N PRO A 206 12.59 22.83 2.95
CA PRO A 206 12.78 21.40 3.06
C PRO A 206 11.55 20.58 2.67
N GLU A 207 11.80 19.37 2.17
CA GLU A 207 10.76 18.40 1.82
C GLU A 207 10.03 17.91 3.08
N LEU A 208 8.78 18.34 3.26
CA LEU A 208 7.95 17.96 4.40
C LEU A 208 6.88 16.94 4.03
N TYR A 209 6.96 15.76 4.62
CA TYR A 209 5.94 14.71 4.54
C TYR A 209 5.01 14.70 5.77
N LEU A 210 3.99 15.56 5.79
CA LEU A 210 3.04 15.70 6.91
C LEU A 210 2.32 14.42 7.34
N HIS A 211 2.22 13.45 6.43
CA HIS A 211 1.45 12.20 6.61
C HIS A 211 2.32 11.02 7.08
N TYR A 212 3.65 11.13 7.04
CA TYR A 212 4.54 10.12 7.57
C TYR A 212 4.91 10.46 9.02
N THR A 213 4.96 9.42 9.86
CA THR A 213 5.24 9.56 11.28
C THR A 213 6.06 8.36 11.70
N TRP A 214 6.86 8.50 12.75
CA TRP A 214 7.51 7.35 13.37
C TRP A 214 6.45 6.34 13.84
N PRO A 215 6.71 5.02 13.76
CA PRO A 215 7.95 4.37 13.33
C PRO A 215 8.04 4.09 11.82
N LEU A 216 7.14 4.62 10.98
CA LEU A 216 7.26 4.49 9.52
C LEU A 216 8.35 5.41 8.98
N ASP A 217 8.33 6.67 9.42
CA ASP A 217 9.41 7.65 9.21
C ASP A 217 10.45 7.48 10.32
N TYR A 218 11.32 6.49 10.14
CA TYR A 218 12.14 5.98 11.22
C TYR A 218 13.36 6.84 11.53
N ASP A 219 13.85 7.57 10.53
CA ASP A 219 15.03 8.44 10.61
C ASP A 219 14.69 9.85 11.13
N LEU A 220 13.42 10.23 11.23
CA LEU A 220 12.97 11.54 11.72
C LEU A 220 13.59 11.94 13.06
N PHE A 221 13.80 10.98 13.96
CA PHE A 221 14.40 11.20 15.28
C PHE A 221 15.86 10.76 15.38
N PHE A 222 16.50 10.47 14.25
CA PHE A 222 17.92 10.17 14.24
C PHE A 222 18.73 11.46 14.43
N PRO A 223 19.89 11.41 15.12
CA PRO A 223 20.63 12.61 15.51
C PRO A 223 21.00 13.50 14.31
N TRP A 224 21.39 12.89 13.19
CA TRP A 224 21.74 13.62 11.96
C TRP A 224 20.53 14.34 11.34
N LYS A 225 19.34 13.70 11.30
CA LYS A 225 18.12 14.31 10.74
C LYS A 225 17.59 15.43 11.63
N ILE A 226 17.71 15.26 12.95
CA ILE A 226 17.39 16.33 13.91
C ILE A 226 18.32 17.54 13.69
N ALA A 227 19.62 17.31 13.47
CA ALA A 227 20.57 18.38 13.22
C ALA A 227 20.29 19.11 11.89
N GLU A 228 19.98 18.36 10.83
CA GLU A 228 19.54 18.88 9.52
C GLU A 228 18.30 19.76 9.65
N LEU A 229 17.22 19.25 10.24
CA LEU A 229 15.96 19.98 10.41
C LEU A 229 16.10 21.21 11.32
N ARG A 230 17.03 21.21 12.28
CA ARG A 230 17.34 22.40 13.09
C ARG A 230 18.11 23.46 12.28
N ALA A 231 19.01 23.04 11.39
CA ALA A 231 19.78 23.93 10.54
C ALA A 231 18.90 24.64 9.49
N GLU A 232 17.82 24.00 9.05
CA GLU A 232 16.85 24.54 8.09
C GLU A 232 15.90 25.60 8.68
N GLY A 233 15.99 25.88 9.99
CA GLY A 233 15.29 26.98 10.65
C GLY A 233 13.91 26.62 11.21
N THR A 234 13.00 27.60 11.22
CA THR A 234 11.71 27.48 11.94
C THR A 234 10.82 26.38 11.39
N LEU A 235 10.84 26.17 10.07
CA LEU A 235 10.02 25.14 9.44
C LEU A 235 10.48 23.74 9.87
N GLY A 236 11.78 23.44 9.78
CA GLY A 236 12.31 22.12 10.16
C GLY A 236 12.09 21.79 11.64
N VAL A 237 12.21 22.77 12.55
CA VAL A 237 11.83 22.60 13.96
C VAL A 237 10.32 22.33 14.11
N ALA A 238 9.47 23.01 13.35
CA ALA A 238 8.04 22.73 13.33
C ALA A 238 7.73 21.31 12.85
N MET A 239 8.51 20.75 11.91
CA MET A 239 8.37 19.35 11.46
C MET A 239 8.68 18.36 12.57
N LEU A 240 9.74 18.59 13.35
CA LEU A 240 10.07 17.75 14.51
C LEU A 240 8.94 17.78 15.55
N ILE A 241 8.42 18.97 15.87
CA ILE A 241 7.31 19.13 16.80
C ILE A 241 6.06 18.43 16.25
N TRP A 242 5.76 18.61 14.96
CA TRP A 242 4.64 17.93 14.29
C TRP A 242 4.77 16.41 14.37
N GLY A 243 5.96 15.86 14.12
CA GLY A 243 6.24 14.44 14.28
C GLY A 243 5.91 13.93 15.68
N VAL A 244 6.40 14.62 16.73
CA VAL A 244 6.09 14.28 18.13
C VAL A 244 4.60 14.36 18.42
N VAL A 245 3.93 15.44 18.00
CA VAL A 245 2.48 15.63 18.18
C VAL A 245 1.71 14.51 17.48
N MET A 246 2.13 14.13 16.27
CA MET A 246 1.48 13.07 15.52
C MET A 246 1.57 11.72 16.23
N ILE A 247 2.70 11.39 16.85
CA ILE A 247 2.91 10.09 17.52
C ILE A 247 2.31 10.06 18.91
N ALA A 248 2.47 11.14 19.68
CA ALA A 248 2.06 11.19 21.09
C ALA A 248 0.59 11.53 21.27
N VAL A 249 -0.02 12.30 20.34
CA VAL A 249 -1.38 12.82 20.49
C VAL A 249 -2.28 12.35 19.36
N VAL A 250 -2.00 12.75 18.12
CA VAL A 250 -2.95 12.54 17.00
C VAL A 250 -3.16 11.06 16.73
N THR A 251 -2.08 10.29 16.63
CA THR A 251 -2.16 8.85 16.32
C THR A 251 -2.89 8.06 17.40
N PRO A 252 -2.57 8.17 18.70
CA PRO A 252 -3.32 7.48 19.75
C PRO A 252 -4.79 7.89 19.79
N VAL A 253 -5.10 9.19 19.65
CA VAL A 253 -6.49 9.70 19.69
C VAL A 253 -7.29 9.16 18.50
N LEU A 254 -6.78 9.29 17.26
CA LEU A 254 -7.48 8.80 16.08
C LEU A 254 -7.59 7.26 16.09
N THR A 255 -6.57 6.55 16.58
CA THR A 255 -6.61 5.09 16.69
C THR A 255 -7.59 4.63 17.76
N PHE A 256 -7.73 5.38 18.85
CA PHE A 256 -8.75 5.11 19.86
C PHE A 256 -10.16 5.16 19.26
N PHE A 257 -10.49 6.21 18.50
CA PHE A 257 -11.84 6.38 17.94
C PHE A 257 -12.12 5.56 16.69
N PHE A 258 -11.13 5.36 15.82
CA PHE A 258 -11.34 4.80 14.48
C PHE A 258 -10.58 3.49 14.24
N GLY A 259 -9.78 3.02 15.20
CA GLY A 259 -8.85 1.92 14.99
C GLY A 259 -7.77 2.30 13.99
N LYS A 260 -6.99 1.34 13.52
CA LYS A 260 -5.91 1.60 12.57
C LYS A 260 -6.39 2.01 11.17
N ARG A 261 -7.72 1.99 10.93
CA ARG A 261 -8.32 2.32 9.62
C ARG A 261 -8.02 3.74 9.18
N TRP A 262 -8.01 4.71 10.12
CA TRP A 262 -7.81 6.14 9.79
C TRP A 262 -6.48 6.34 9.06
N TYR A 263 -5.45 5.57 9.42
CA TYR A 263 -4.16 5.66 8.76
C TYR A 263 -4.07 4.68 7.59
N CYS A 264 -4.10 3.38 7.88
CA CYS A 264 -3.74 2.33 6.92
C CYS A 264 -4.68 2.19 5.71
N SER A 265 -5.90 2.73 5.78
CA SER A 265 -6.91 2.62 4.70
C SER A 265 -7.41 3.97 4.18
N TRP A 266 -7.11 5.09 4.86
CA TRP A 266 -7.60 6.43 4.48
C TRP A 266 -6.49 7.46 4.19
N VAL A 267 -5.30 7.32 4.78
CA VAL A 267 -4.21 8.32 4.69
C VAL A 267 -2.91 7.76 4.11
N CYS A 268 -2.53 6.55 4.53
CA CYS A 268 -1.22 5.97 4.21
C CYS A 268 -1.04 5.73 2.70
N GLY A 269 0.07 6.21 2.13
CA GLY A 269 0.43 6.00 0.71
C GLY A 269 0.47 4.53 0.32
N CYS A 270 1.12 3.68 1.12
CA CYS A 270 1.13 2.22 0.91
C CYS A 270 -0.29 1.63 0.88
N GLY A 271 -1.18 2.15 1.72
CA GLY A 271 -2.60 1.79 1.71
C GLY A 271 -3.30 2.27 0.44
N GLY A 272 -3.01 3.48 -0.02
CA GLY A 272 -3.51 4.02 -1.29
C GLY A 272 -3.19 3.13 -2.48
N LEU A 273 -1.94 2.69 -2.63
CA LEU A 273 -1.54 1.77 -3.70
C LEU A 273 -2.19 0.38 -3.55
N ALA A 274 -2.20 -0.19 -2.34
CA ALA A 274 -2.80 -1.50 -2.09
C ALA A 274 -4.31 -1.54 -2.38
N GLU A 275 -5.04 -0.48 -2.03
CA GLU A 275 -6.49 -0.40 -2.19
C GLU A 275 -6.92 -0.04 -3.61
N THR A 276 -6.00 0.52 -4.41
CA THR A 276 -6.24 0.92 -5.81
C THR A 276 -5.57 -0.07 -6.76
N ALA A 277 -4.28 0.10 -7.02
CA ALA A 277 -3.49 -0.72 -7.94
C ALA A 277 -3.39 -2.18 -7.49
N GLY A 278 -3.34 -2.41 -6.18
CA GLY A 278 -3.31 -3.75 -5.60
C GLY A 278 -4.63 -4.51 -5.73
N ASP A 279 -5.79 -3.84 -5.78
CA ASP A 279 -7.14 -4.44 -5.69
C ASP A 279 -7.35 -5.79 -6.43
N PRO A 280 -6.82 -6.01 -7.66
CA PRO A 280 -6.92 -7.31 -8.34
C PRO A 280 -6.33 -8.51 -7.56
N TYR A 281 -5.27 -8.28 -6.78
CA TYR A 281 -4.48 -9.35 -6.15
C TYR A 281 -4.90 -9.67 -4.71
N ARG A 282 -6.06 -9.18 -4.24
CA ARG A 282 -6.52 -9.39 -2.84
C ARG A 282 -6.63 -10.88 -2.46
N HIS A 283 -7.08 -11.70 -3.41
CA HIS A 283 -7.32 -13.13 -3.23
C HIS A 283 -6.05 -13.97 -3.07
N LEU A 284 -4.88 -13.41 -3.38
CA LEU A 284 -3.60 -14.09 -3.21
C LEU A 284 -3.06 -14.04 -1.77
N ALA A 285 -3.69 -13.25 -0.90
CA ALA A 285 -3.29 -13.13 0.49
C ALA A 285 -3.59 -14.43 1.25
N ASP A 286 -2.54 -15.14 1.67
CA ASP A 286 -2.68 -16.43 2.36
C ASP A 286 -3.40 -16.27 3.71
N THR A 287 -4.41 -17.12 3.94
CA THR A 287 -5.23 -17.15 5.17
C THR A 287 -4.77 -18.20 6.19
N SER A 288 -3.73 -18.98 5.85
CA SER A 288 -3.20 -20.05 6.68
C SER A 288 -2.72 -19.60 8.06
N THR A 289 -2.74 -20.54 9.00
CA THR A 289 -2.17 -20.38 10.36
C THR A 289 -0.67 -20.08 10.32
N ALA A 290 0.06 -20.70 9.37
CA ALA A 290 1.50 -20.52 9.19
C ALA A 290 1.83 -19.08 8.77
N ALA A 291 1.14 -18.55 7.76
CA ALA A 291 1.29 -17.15 7.34
C ALA A 291 0.98 -16.18 8.48
N TRP A 292 -0.01 -16.50 9.32
CA TRP A 292 -0.33 -15.70 10.51
C TRP A 292 0.75 -15.75 11.60
N LYS A 293 1.41 -16.89 11.82
CA LYS A 293 2.55 -16.95 12.73
C LYS A 293 3.67 -16.06 12.23
N VAL A 294 4.00 -16.15 10.95
CA VAL A 294 5.04 -15.33 10.30
C VAL A 294 4.71 -13.84 10.36
N GLU A 295 3.48 -13.43 10.02
CA GLU A 295 3.07 -12.01 10.04
C GLU A 295 3.25 -11.39 11.43
N ARG A 296 2.89 -12.15 12.48
CA ARG A 296 2.97 -11.68 13.86
C ARG A 296 4.41 -11.52 14.31
N TRP A 297 5.25 -12.51 14.07
CA TRP A 297 6.65 -12.49 14.51
C TRP A 297 7.45 -11.42 13.75
N MET A 298 7.29 -11.34 12.42
CA MET A 298 8.04 -10.39 11.61
C MET A 298 7.66 -8.94 11.92
N VAL A 299 6.37 -8.61 11.94
CA VAL A 299 5.94 -7.21 12.06
C VAL A 299 6.28 -6.64 13.45
N HIS A 300 6.17 -7.44 14.50
CA HIS A 300 6.55 -7.02 15.85
C HIS A 300 8.06 -7.07 16.08
N GLY A 301 8.76 -8.02 15.44
CA GLY A 301 10.23 -8.04 15.44
C GLY A 301 10.81 -6.77 14.82
N ILE A 302 10.30 -6.35 13.66
CA ILE A 302 10.74 -5.10 13.01
C ILE A 302 10.42 -3.88 13.87
N LEU A 303 9.21 -3.82 14.47
CA LEU A 303 8.87 -2.75 15.41
C LEU A 303 9.83 -2.70 16.61
N ALA A 304 10.17 -3.86 17.17
CA ALA A 304 11.12 -3.94 18.30
C ALA A 304 12.52 -3.46 17.88
N VAL A 305 13.01 -3.91 16.72
CA VAL A 305 14.31 -3.49 16.18
C VAL A 305 14.36 -1.97 15.95
N ILE A 306 13.34 -1.38 15.31
CA ILE A 306 13.37 0.06 15.03
C ILE A 306 13.20 0.91 16.29
N THR A 307 12.43 0.42 17.26
CA THR A 307 12.31 1.07 18.57
C THR A 307 13.64 1.02 19.31
N ALA A 308 14.29 -0.15 19.35
CA ALA A 308 15.61 -0.32 19.97
C ALA A 308 16.67 0.53 19.28
N ALA A 309 16.68 0.57 17.94
CA ALA A 309 17.57 1.43 17.17
C ALA A 309 17.35 2.90 17.52
N THR A 310 16.10 3.39 17.49
CA THR A 310 15.78 4.79 17.82
C THR A 310 16.26 5.16 19.23
N VAL A 311 16.01 4.29 20.22
CA VAL A 311 16.47 4.51 21.60
C VAL A 311 18.00 4.48 21.69
N LEU A 312 18.65 3.52 21.03
CA LEU A 312 20.11 3.40 21.01
C LEU A 312 20.77 4.64 20.39
N LEU A 313 20.26 5.11 19.24
CA LEU A 313 20.77 6.32 18.58
C LEU A 313 20.54 7.56 19.45
N GLY A 314 19.40 7.66 20.12
CA GLY A 314 19.11 8.75 21.06
C GLY A 314 20.04 8.75 22.28
N VAL A 315 20.30 7.58 22.87
CA VAL A 315 21.24 7.43 24.00
C VAL A 315 22.67 7.74 23.57
N ALA A 316 23.11 7.24 22.41
CA ALA A 316 24.43 7.52 21.86
C ALA A 316 24.67 9.03 21.72
N ALA A 317 23.68 9.74 21.15
CA ALA A 317 23.74 11.19 20.95
C ALA A 317 23.79 12.00 22.24
N VAL A 318 23.22 11.51 23.35
CA VAL A 318 23.25 12.19 24.65
C VAL A 318 24.49 11.82 25.47
N ALA A 319 24.96 10.58 25.35
CA ALA A 319 26.07 10.08 26.15
C ALA A 319 27.44 10.50 25.60
N GLU A 320 27.52 10.99 24.36
CA GLU A 320 28.76 11.42 23.68
C GLU A 320 29.88 10.37 23.72
N VAL A 321 29.51 9.09 23.68
CA VAL A 321 30.45 7.96 23.74
C VAL A 321 30.72 7.45 22.32
N GLY A 322 31.91 7.72 21.78
CA GLY A 322 32.19 7.49 20.36
C GLY A 322 32.02 6.07 19.82
N TRP A 323 32.10 5.02 20.66
CA TRP A 323 31.81 3.65 20.20
C TRP A 323 30.31 3.38 20.05
N LEU A 324 29.45 4.07 20.83
CA LEU A 324 28.00 3.96 20.71
C LEU A 324 27.53 4.56 19.38
N ASP A 325 28.12 5.68 18.96
CA ASP A 325 27.79 6.33 17.68
C ASP A 325 28.08 5.42 16.48
N ALA A 326 29.23 4.73 16.50
CA ALA A 326 29.60 3.78 15.45
C ALA A 326 28.61 2.60 15.36
N VAL A 327 28.21 2.04 16.52
CA VAL A 327 27.23 0.95 16.59
C VAL A 327 25.86 1.44 16.10
N ALA A 328 25.43 2.61 16.56
CA ALA A 328 24.13 3.16 16.23
C ALA A 328 24.02 3.50 14.72
N GLY A 329 25.06 4.10 14.13
CA GLY A 329 25.16 4.32 12.69
C GLY A 329 25.10 3.01 11.88
N THR A 330 25.80 1.97 12.34
CA THR A 330 25.76 0.64 11.71
C THR A 330 24.36 0.03 11.76
N VAL A 331 23.67 0.08 12.90
CA VAL A 331 22.30 -0.41 13.06
C VAL A 331 21.34 0.34 12.14
N GLY A 332 21.44 1.67 12.08
CA GLY A 332 20.64 2.51 11.18
C GLY A 332 20.83 2.15 9.72
N TRP A 333 22.08 1.97 9.29
CA TRP A 333 22.40 1.56 7.92
C TRP A 333 21.87 0.16 7.57
N ILE A 334 22.06 -0.83 8.46
CA ILE A 334 21.53 -2.19 8.26
C ILE A 334 20.00 -2.16 8.15
N TYR A 335 19.33 -1.38 9.00
CA TYR A 335 17.88 -1.23 8.94
C TYR A 335 17.44 -0.59 7.63
N GLY A 336 18.08 0.50 7.21
CA GLY A 336 17.80 1.17 5.93
C GLY A 336 17.98 0.24 4.73
N LEU A 337 19.02 -0.60 4.73
CA LEU A 337 19.28 -1.58 3.67
C LEU A 337 18.27 -2.74 3.69
N LEU A 338 18.12 -3.43 4.82
CA LEU A 338 17.31 -4.65 4.87
C LEU A 338 15.82 -4.34 4.89
N ILE A 339 15.41 -3.37 5.69
CA ILE A 339 13.99 -3.07 5.91
C ILE A 339 13.51 -1.97 4.95
N GLY A 340 14.28 -0.90 4.79
CA GLY A 340 13.92 0.21 3.90
C GLY A 340 13.96 -0.19 2.42
N SER A 341 15.14 -0.51 1.88
CA SER A 341 15.28 -0.76 0.44
C SER A 341 14.80 -2.14 0.02
N ILE A 342 15.27 -3.22 0.67
CA ILE A 342 14.93 -4.58 0.26
C ILE A 342 13.48 -4.90 0.63
N PHE A 343 13.10 -4.79 1.91
CA PHE A 343 11.79 -5.29 2.33
C PHE A 343 10.63 -4.34 1.97
N ALA A 344 10.73 -3.05 2.28
CA ALA A 344 9.68 -2.08 1.97
C ALA A 344 9.65 -1.71 0.48
N GLY A 345 10.81 -1.47 -0.12
CA GLY A 345 10.93 -1.13 -1.55
C GLY A 345 10.71 -2.34 -2.46
N VAL A 346 11.71 -3.22 -2.54
CA VAL A 346 11.76 -4.31 -3.52
C VAL A 346 10.64 -5.33 -3.31
N VAL A 347 10.53 -5.89 -2.11
CA VAL A 347 9.53 -6.92 -1.80
C VAL A 347 8.14 -6.30 -1.64
N GLY A 348 8.04 -5.12 -1.03
CA GLY A 348 6.76 -4.51 -0.67
C GLY A 348 5.77 -4.42 -1.81
N VAL A 349 6.14 -3.75 -2.91
CA VAL A 349 5.28 -3.56 -4.09
C VAL A 349 5.53 -4.63 -5.17
N GLY A 350 6.78 -5.08 -5.33
CA GLY A 350 7.13 -6.06 -6.36
C GLY A 350 6.35 -7.37 -6.25
N PHE A 351 5.96 -7.75 -5.02
CA PHE A 351 5.35 -9.05 -4.74
C PHE A 351 3.82 -9.02 -4.75
N TYR A 352 3.18 -7.89 -5.09
CA TYR A 352 1.71 -7.80 -5.17
C TYR A 352 1.07 -8.89 -6.03
N PRO A 353 1.54 -9.16 -7.27
CA PRO A 353 0.94 -10.17 -8.14
C PRO A 353 1.16 -11.62 -7.69
N ILE A 354 1.98 -11.83 -6.64
CA ILE A 354 2.38 -13.17 -6.18
C ILE A 354 1.80 -13.44 -4.79
N PHE A 355 2.03 -12.55 -3.82
CA PHE A 355 1.68 -12.74 -2.41
C PHE A 355 0.51 -11.86 -1.94
N GLY A 356 -0.01 -11.00 -2.82
CA GLY A 356 -1.14 -10.14 -2.56
C GLY A 356 -0.80 -8.70 -2.17
N THR A 357 -1.85 -7.90 -2.07
CA THR A 357 -1.81 -6.41 -2.12
C THR A 357 -1.12 -5.69 -0.96
N ARG A 358 -0.87 -6.38 0.15
CA ARG A 358 -0.40 -5.75 1.39
C ARG A 358 0.78 -6.49 2.01
N MET A 359 1.68 -7.04 1.18
CA MET A 359 2.88 -7.75 1.65
C MET A 359 3.67 -6.91 2.68
N TRP A 360 4.05 -5.68 2.34
CA TRP A 360 4.72 -4.77 3.27
C TRP A 360 3.88 -4.46 4.52
N CYS A 361 2.62 -4.05 4.34
CA CYS A 361 1.76 -3.66 5.45
C CYS A 361 1.44 -4.81 6.42
N ARG A 362 1.49 -6.06 5.95
CA ARG A 362 1.18 -7.27 6.70
C ARG A 362 2.38 -7.80 7.47
N PHE A 363 3.55 -7.83 6.85
CA PHE A 363 4.72 -8.50 7.41
C PHE A 363 5.80 -7.53 7.92
N GLY A 364 5.85 -6.29 7.43
CA GLY A 364 7.01 -5.41 7.61
C GLY A 364 6.74 -4.04 8.21
N CYS A 365 5.54 -3.49 8.04
CA CYS A 365 5.27 -2.11 8.42
C CYS A 365 5.23 -1.92 9.95
N PRO A 366 6.22 -1.22 10.56
CA PRO A 366 6.24 -1.02 12.01
C PRO A 366 5.08 -0.14 12.49
N MET A 367 4.62 0.79 11.64
CA MET A 367 3.43 1.61 11.92
C MET A 367 2.16 0.75 11.97
N ALA A 368 2.03 -0.26 11.10
CA ALA A 368 0.89 -1.19 11.17
C ALA A 368 0.91 -2.03 12.46
N ALA A 369 2.10 -2.36 12.99
CA ALA A 369 2.25 -3.06 14.25
C ALA A 369 1.82 -2.21 15.45
N ILE A 370 2.33 -0.97 15.59
CA ILE A 370 1.99 -0.11 16.73
C ILE A 370 0.50 0.25 16.73
N LEU A 371 -0.07 0.60 15.57
CA LEU A 371 -1.50 0.86 15.43
C LEU A 371 -2.34 -0.41 15.67
N GLY A 372 -1.83 -1.58 15.29
CA GLY A 372 -2.47 -2.86 15.57
C GLY A 372 -2.53 -3.17 17.07
N LEU A 373 -1.45 -2.89 17.81
CA LEU A 373 -1.42 -3.01 19.27
C LEU A 373 -2.40 -2.02 19.91
N GLN A 374 -2.35 -0.74 19.52
CA GLN A 374 -3.29 0.28 20.01
C GLN A 374 -4.75 -0.09 19.70
N GLN A 375 -5.02 -0.62 18.50
CA GLN A 375 -6.36 -1.07 18.14
C GLN A 375 -6.84 -2.24 19.01
N ARG A 376 -5.95 -3.21 19.27
CA ARG A 376 -6.27 -4.39 20.08
C ARG A 376 -6.61 -4.01 21.52
N PHE A 377 -5.83 -3.12 22.12
CA PHE A 377 -5.93 -2.83 23.55
C PHE A 377 -6.83 -1.64 23.90
N PHE A 378 -6.89 -0.61 23.05
CA PHE A 378 -7.51 0.68 23.42
C PHE A 378 -8.63 1.13 22.49
N SER A 379 -8.68 0.66 21.23
CA SER A 379 -9.65 1.19 20.26
C SER A 379 -11.09 0.75 20.49
N ARG A 380 -12.02 1.66 20.21
CA ARG A 380 -13.47 1.42 20.13
C ARG A 380 -13.91 0.79 18.81
N PHE A 381 -13.05 0.78 17.79
CA PHE A 381 -13.38 0.22 16.48
C PHE A 381 -13.44 -1.30 16.53
N ARG A 382 -14.52 -1.85 15.97
CA ARG A 382 -14.79 -3.29 15.90
C ARG A 382 -15.41 -3.64 14.56
N ILE A 383 -15.20 -4.88 14.13
CA ILE A 383 -15.96 -5.48 13.05
C ILE A 383 -16.83 -6.57 13.68
N THR A 384 -18.11 -6.29 13.80
CA THR A 384 -19.08 -7.18 14.43
C THR A 384 -19.68 -8.14 13.40
N THR A 385 -20.08 -9.31 13.89
CA THR A 385 -20.59 -10.38 13.04
C THR A 385 -21.94 -10.88 13.55
N ASN A 386 -22.90 -11.05 12.64
CA ASN A 386 -24.16 -11.74 12.91
C ASN A 386 -24.09 -13.17 12.38
N GLY A 387 -23.47 -14.06 13.16
CA GLY A 387 -23.12 -15.41 12.69
C GLY A 387 -24.29 -16.25 12.21
N GLY A 388 -25.50 -16.05 12.77
CA GLY A 388 -26.71 -16.76 12.35
C GLY A 388 -27.14 -16.53 10.90
N GLN A 389 -26.60 -15.50 10.24
CA GLN A 389 -26.87 -15.20 8.83
C GLN A 389 -25.73 -15.63 7.88
N CYS A 390 -24.64 -16.20 8.42
CA CYS A 390 -23.49 -16.63 7.62
C CYS A 390 -23.80 -17.90 6.83
N ILE A 391 -23.70 -17.81 5.50
CA ILE A 391 -23.88 -18.95 4.58
C ILE A 391 -22.54 -19.59 4.16
N SER A 392 -21.45 -19.27 4.84
CA SER A 392 -20.12 -19.88 4.61
C SER A 392 -19.53 -19.74 3.19
N CYS A 393 -19.96 -18.75 2.40
CA CYS A 393 -19.55 -18.56 1.00
C CYS A 393 -18.07 -18.18 0.79
N GLY A 394 -17.34 -17.75 1.83
CA GLY A 394 -15.90 -17.48 1.77
C GLY A 394 -15.45 -16.16 1.10
N GLN A 395 -16.37 -15.39 0.49
CA GLN A 395 -16.04 -14.14 -0.20
C GLN A 395 -15.32 -13.11 0.70
N CYS A 396 -15.72 -13.02 1.98
CA CYS A 396 -15.09 -12.10 2.93
C CYS A 396 -13.62 -12.45 3.25
N SER A 397 -13.26 -13.73 3.29
CA SER A 397 -11.87 -14.19 3.48
C SER A 397 -11.06 -13.98 2.21
N ALA A 398 -11.62 -14.35 1.06
CA ALA A 398 -10.95 -14.20 -0.24
C ALA A 398 -10.62 -12.74 -0.57
N TYR A 399 -11.43 -11.78 -0.15
CA TYR A 399 -11.17 -10.35 -0.39
C TYR A 399 -10.41 -9.67 0.75
N CYS A 400 -10.04 -10.39 1.82
CA CYS A 400 -9.27 -9.83 2.90
C CYS A 400 -7.82 -9.62 2.47
N GLU A 401 -7.46 -8.37 2.18
CA GLU A 401 -6.10 -7.95 1.83
C GLU A 401 -5.03 -8.26 2.89
N MET A 402 -5.44 -8.52 4.14
CA MET A 402 -4.54 -8.90 5.24
C MET A 402 -4.46 -10.42 5.44
N GLY A 403 -5.12 -11.23 4.61
CA GLY A 403 -5.11 -12.70 4.74
C GLY A 403 -5.76 -13.18 6.04
N ILE A 404 -6.87 -12.54 6.46
CA ILE A 404 -7.63 -12.98 7.62
C ILE A 404 -8.73 -13.92 7.14
N ASP A 405 -8.87 -15.09 7.77
CA ASP A 405 -10.03 -15.96 7.52
C ASP A 405 -11.29 -15.41 8.20
N VAL A 406 -11.88 -14.39 7.58
CA VAL A 406 -13.09 -13.70 8.06
C VAL A 406 -14.30 -14.64 8.13
N LYS A 407 -14.39 -15.61 7.22
CA LYS A 407 -15.44 -16.64 7.19
C LYS A 407 -15.46 -17.42 8.50
N ALA A 408 -14.30 -17.86 9.01
CA ALA A 408 -14.24 -18.60 10.28
C ALA A 408 -14.75 -17.77 11.48
N TYR A 409 -14.43 -16.47 11.54
CA TYR A 409 -14.99 -15.58 12.56
C TYR A 409 -16.52 -15.44 12.42
N ALA A 410 -17.02 -15.25 11.20
CA ALA A 410 -18.43 -15.09 10.93
C ALA A 410 -19.23 -16.36 11.25
N GLN A 411 -18.74 -17.55 10.89
CA GLN A 411 -19.39 -18.83 11.21
C GLN A 411 -19.55 -19.05 12.72
N ARG A 412 -18.57 -18.57 13.50
CA ARG A 412 -18.59 -18.68 14.97
C ARG A 412 -19.35 -17.55 15.67
N GLY A 413 -19.90 -16.57 14.92
CA GLY A 413 -20.52 -15.38 15.51
C GLY A 413 -19.55 -14.54 16.35
N GLN A 414 -18.25 -14.62 16.05
CA GLN A 414 -17.20 -13.90 16.77
C GLN A 414 -16.84 -12.62 16.04
N ASN A 415 -16.55 -11.57 16.80
CA ASN A 415 -15.99 -10.34 16.26
C ASN A 415 -14.58 -10.58 15.69
N ILE A 416 -14.20 -9.81 14.66
CA ILE A 416 -12.86 -9.90 14.09
C ILE A 416 -11.87 -9.19 15.03
N VAL A 417 -11.10 -9.97 15.79
CA VAL A 417 -10.15 -9.47 16.79
C VAL A 417 -8.69 -9.44 16.31
N ARG A 418 -8.43 -9.78 15.04
CA ARG A 418 -7.07 -9.80 14.48
C ARG A 418 -6.47 -8.39 14.44
N ALA A 419 -5.34 -8.20 15.14
CA ALA A 419 -4.59 -6.95 15.14
C ALA A 419 -4.10 -6.55 13.74
N SER A 420 -3.93 -7.51 12.82
CA SER A 420 -3.59 -7.26 11.41
C SER A 420 -4.73 -6.61 10.61
N CYS A 421 -5.99 -6.62 11.06
CA CYS A 421 -7.10 -6.01 10.32
C CYS A 421 -6.98 -4.49 10.18
N VAL A 422 -6.86 -3.97 8.95
CA VAL A 422 -6.73 -2.53 8.61
C VAL A 422 -8.04 -1.77 8.52
N GLY A 423 -9.18 -2.42 8.77
CA GLY A 423 -10.48 -1.76 8.77
C GLY A 423 -10.92 -1.22 7.40
N CYS A 424 -10.46 -1.84 6.31
CA CYS A 424 -10.80 -1.46 4.93
C CYS A 424 -12.28 -1.67 4.58
N GLY A 425 -12.99 -2.52 5.32
CA GLY A 425 -14.43 -2.75 5.19
C GLY A 425 -14.88 -3.51 3.94
N ILE A 426 -13.95 -3.97 3.10
CA ILE A 426 -14.29 -4.73 1.89
C ILE A 426 -15.04 -6.03 2.24
N CYS A 427 -14.69 -6.67 3.36
CA CYS A 427 -15.36 -7.90 3.83
C CYS A 427 -16.87 -7.70 4.07
N ALA A 428 -17.28 -6.53 4.59
CA ALA A 428 -18.68 -6.20 4.78
C ALA A 428 -19.39 -5.94 3.45
N THR A 429 -18.72 -5.28 2.51
CA THR A 429 -19.26 -4.94 1.20
C THR A 429 -19.44 -6.16 0.29
N VAL A 430 -18.54 -7.15 0.36
CA VAL A 430 -18.63 -8.39 -0.45
C VAL A 430 -19.59 -9.42 0.15
N CYS A 431 -20.04 -9.24 1.39
CA CYS A 431 -20.90 -10.22 2.04
C CYS A 431 -22.32 -10.15 1.47
N PRO A 432 -22.80 -11.19 0.75
CA PRO A 432 -24.13 -11.15 0.11
C PRO A 432 -25.29 -11.13 1.12
N ARG A 433 -25.01 -11.53 2.38
CA ARG A 433 -25.98 -11.57 3.47
C ARG A 433 -25.89 -10.38 4.43
N GLY A 434 -24.89 -9.49 4.26
CA GLY A 434 -24.70 -8.34 5.16
C GLY A 434 -24.36 -8.72 6.60
N VAL A 435 -23.64 -9.83 6.80
CA VAL A 435 -23.31 -10.41 8.12
C VAL A 435 -22.36 -9.53 8.93
N LEU A 436 -21.50 -8.77 8.27
CA LEU A 436 -20.39 -8.03 8.88
C LEU A 436 -20.70 -6.54 8.92
N ARG A 437 -20.41 -5.87 10.03
CA ARG A 437 -20.58 -4.42 10.20
C ARG A 437 -19.35 -3.78 10.81
N LEU A 438 -19.05 -2.56 10.36
CA LEU A 438 -17.97 -1.74 10.92
C LEU A 438 -18.59 -0.82 11.97
N GLU A 439 -18.24 -1.02 13.23
CA GLU A 439 -18.89 -0.36 14.35
C GLU A 439 -17.87 0.28 15.30
N ASN A 440 -18.31 1.32 16.01
CA ASN A 440 -17.58 1.92 17.11
C ASN A 440 -18.41 1.70 18.38
N GLY A 441 -17.98 0.81 19.27
CA GLY A 441 -18.79 0.38 20.40
C GLY A 441 -17.97 -0.16 21.56
N ALA A 442 -18.59 -0.23 22.74
CA ALA A 442 -18.08 -1.04 23.84
C ALA A 442 -18.13 -2.52 23.42
N ASP A 443 -17.21 -3.35 23.94
CA ASP A 443 -17.25 -4.78 23.65
C ASP A 443 -18.46 -5.43 24.33
N THR A 444 -19.51 -5.66 23.54
CA THR A 444 -20.74 -6.33 23.98
C THR A 444 -20.65 -7.85 23.87
N SER A 445 -19.56 -8.39 23.30
CA SER A 445 -19.39 -9.82 23.03
C SER A 445 -18.49 -10.56 24.03
N GLY A 446 -17.91 -9.86 25.01
CA GLY A 446 -16.91 -10.42 25.92
C GLY A 446 -15.61 -10.87 25.22
N ALA A 447 -15.40 -10.47 23.95
CA ALA A 447 -14.24 -10.82 23.13
C ALA A 447 -13.07 -9.85 23.31
N SER A 448 -13.26 -8.77 24.07
CA SER A 448 -12.19 -8.00 24.69
C SER A 448 -11.65 -8.79 25.88
N ARG A 449 -10.62 -9.58 25.63
CA ARG A 449 -9.86 -10.26 26.69
C ARG A 449 -8.99 -9.25 27.46
N ALA A 450 -9.62 -8.35 28.20
CA ALA A 450 -9.02 -7.74 29.40
C ALA A 450 -9.17 -8.66 30.63
N GLY A 451 -9.84 -9.81 30.49
CA GLY A 451 -10.04 -10.81 31.55
C GLY A 451 -9.34 -12.15 31.34
N VAL A 452 -8.46 -12.31 30.34
CA VAL A 452 -7.68 -13.55 30.16
C VAL A 452 -6.21 -13.26 30.43
N PRO A 453 -5.57 -13.92 31.41
CA PRO A 453 -4.19 -13.66 31.77
C PRO A 453 -3.24 -13.87 30.57
N VAL A 454 -2.20 -13.03 30.55
CA VAL A 454 -1.21 -12.85 29.47
C VAL A 454 -0.46 -14.16 29.10
N ASN A 455 -0.56 -15.21 29.91
CA ASN A 455 0.07 -16.52 29.67
C ASN A 455 -0.55 -17.36 28.55
N ASN A 456 -1.61 -16.89 27.86
CA ASN A 456 -2.30 -17.65 26.82
C ASN A 456 -2.05 -17.16 25.39
N LEU A 457 -0.79 -16.79 25.08
CA LEU A 457 -0.32 -16.59 23.70
C LEU A 457 -0.48 -17.86 22.82
N ILE A 458 -0.66 -19.02 23.45
CA ILE A 458 -0.83 -20.34 22.82
C ILE A 458 -2.31 -20.71 22.61
N LEU A 459 -3.27 -20.29 23.46
CA LEU A 459 -4.70 -20.63 23.26
C LEU A 459 -5.38 -19.90 22.09
N ASP A 460 -4.74 -18.87 21.52
CA ASP A 460 -5.18 -18.29 20.25
C ASP A 460 -4.84 -19.21 19.04
N LEU A 461 -4.10 -20.32 19.23
CA LEU A 461 -3.90 -21.37 18.22
C LEU A 461 -5.11 -22.29 18.07
N ASP A 462 -5.89 -22.51 19.13
CA ASP A 462 -7.11 -23.36 19.10
C ASP A 462 -8.29 -22.69 18.34
N ILE A 463 -8.09 -21.47 17.84
CA ILE A 463 -9.10 -20.70 17.07
C ILE A 463 -9.11 -21.12 15.58
N LEU A 464 -8.19 -21.96 15.15
CA LEU A 464 -8.17 -22.54 13.81
C LEU A 464 -8.09 -24.07 13.99
N PRO A 465 -9.11 -24.84 13.59
CA PRO A 465 -8.96 -26.29 13.60
C PRO A 465 -7.78 -26.65 12.71
N ASP A 466 -6.96 -27.60 13.17
CA ASP A 466 -5.95 -28.26 12.36
C ASP A 466 -6.64 -28.84 11.12
N ALA A 467 -6.48 -28.16 9.98
CA ALA A 467 -6.89 -28.63 8.66
C ALA A 467 -5.93 -28.11 7.60
#